data_AF-A0A7X8X461-F1
#
_entry.id   AF-A0A7X8X461-F1
#
_cell.length_a   1.000
_cell.length_b   1.000
_cell.length_c   1.000
_cell.angle_alpha   90.00
_cell.angle_beta   90.00
_cell.angle_gamma   90.00
#
_symmetry.space_group_name_H-M   'P 1'
#
loop_
_entity.id
_entity.type
_entity.pdbx_description
1 polymer ?
#
loop_
_entity_poly.entity_id
_entity_poly.type
_entity_poly.pdbx_seq_one_letter_code
_entity_poly.pdbx_strand_id
1 'polypeptide(L)' 'MADQFTVGNLKVTKLVDQTQIDAFVATLPPEKKVDVKDVIVALHEEGLINIEEI' A
#
# COMPACT_ATOMS: atom_id res chain seq x y z
N MET A 1 8.75 -14.44 0.50
CA MET A 1 7.39 -14.73 0.01
C MET A 1 6.75 -13.39 -0.32
N ALA A 2 6.06 -13.24 -1.45
CA ALA A 2 5.34 -11.99 -1.74
C ALA A 2 4.11 -11.93 -0.82
N ASP A 3 4.11 -11.00 0.13
CA ASP A 3 3.01 -10.78 1.06
C ASP A 3 1.83 -10.13 0.31
N GLN A 4 0.85 -10.95 -0.03
CA GLN A 4 -0.40 -10.54 -0.68
C GLN A 4 -1.51 -10.44 0.37
N PHE A 5 -2.30 -9.37 0.34
CA PHE A 5 -3.44 -9.18 1.23
C PHE A 5 -4.61 -8.54 0.49
N THR A 6 -5.83 -8.88 0.88
CA THR A 6 -7.05 -8.37 0.25
C THR A 6 -7.70 -7.29 1.12
N VAL A 7 -8.05 -6.16 0.51
CA VAL A 7 -8.74 -5.03 1.15
C VAL A 7 -10.04 -4.77 0.39
N GLY A 8 -11.16 -5.25 0.94
CA GLY A 8 -12.44 -5.27 0.23
C GLY A 8 -12.38 -6.16 -1.01
N ASN A 9 -12.64 -5.61 -2.19
CA ASN A 9 -12.51 -6.27 -3.49
C ASN A 9 -11.16 -6.01 -4.19
N LEU A 10 -10.21 -5.39 -3.48
CA LEU A 10 -8.88 -5.11 -4.02
C LEU A 10 -7.88 -6.13 -3.48
N LYS A 11 -7.15 -6.77 -4.37
CA LYS A 11 -6.00 -7.60 -4.06
C LYS A 11 -4.75 -6.74 -4.09
N VAL A 12 -4.08 -6.64 -2.95
CA VAL A 12 -2.84 -5.89 -2.80
C VAL A 12 -1.67 -6.87 -2.73
N THR A 13 -0.66 -6.64 -3.57
CA THR A 13 0.58 -7.43 -3.59
C THR A 13 1.74 -6.54 -3.21
N LYS A 14 2.44 -6.84 -2.11
CA LYS A 14 3.66 -6.10 -1.75
C LYS A 14 4.78 -6.49 -2.71
N LEU A 15 5.41 -5.48 -3.33
CA LEU A 15 6.56 -5.66 -4.23
C LEU A 15 7.89 -5.43 -3.51
N VAL A 16 7.85 -4.77 -2.36
CA VAL A 16 9.01 -4.43 -1.53
C VAL A 16 8.86 -4.99 -0.12
N ASP A 17 9.96 -4.93 0.64
CA ASP A 17 9.96 -5.30 2.05
C ASP A 17 9.10 -4.38 2.91
N GLN A 18 8.57 -4.94 4.00
CA GLN A 18 7.74 -4.23 4.97
C GLN A 18 8.41 -2.94 5.48
N THR A 19 9.72 -2.95 5.68
CA THR A 19 10.48 -1.77 6.15
C THR A 19 10.45 -0.60 5.16
N GLN A 20 10.42 -0.86 3.85
CA GLN A 20 10.32 0.20 2.84
C GLN A 20 8.91 0.80 2.82
N ILE A 21 7.88 -0.05 2.96
CA ILE A 21 6.50 0.41 3.11
C ILE A 21 6.37 1.27 4.36
N ASP A 22 6.86 0.82 5.52
CA ASP A 22 6.80 1.58 6.76
C ASP A 22 7.53 2.93 6.65
N ALA A 23 8.68 2.97 5.98
CA ALA A 23 9.40 4.22 5.71
C ALA A 23 8.58 5.17 4.83
N PHE A 24 7.97 4.68 3.75
CA PHE A 24 7.13 5.50 2.89
C PHE A 24 5.87 5.98 3.62
N VAL A 25 5.17 5.08 4.31
CA VAL A 25 4.01 5.43 5.13
C VAL A 25 4.39 6.47 6.17
N ALA A 26 5.58 6.40 6.78
CA ALA A 26 6.05 7.44 7.70
C ALA A 26 6.14 8.82 7.01
N THR A 27 6.60 8.88 5.75
CA THR A 27 6.67 10.12 4.96
C THR A 27 5.31 10.66 4.48
N LEU A 28 4.26 9.82 4.45
CA LEU A 28 2.95 10.27 4.00
C LEU A 28 2.34 11.33 4.92
N PRO A 29 1.68 12.35 4.34
CA PRO A 29 0.96 13.35 5.12
C PRO A 29 -0.18 12.68 5.92
N PRO A 30 -0.54 13.24 7.10
CA PRO A 30 -1.57 12.68 7.96
C PRO A 30 -2.93 12.56 7.26
N GLU A 31 -3.21 13.44 6.28
CA GLU A 31 -4.42 13.45 5.47
C GLU A 31 -4.60 12.13 4.69
N LYS A 32 -3.51 11.60 4.11
CA LYS A 32 -3.53 10.31 3.41
C LYS A 32 -3.51 9.11 4.35
N LYS A 33 -3.23 9.31 5.65
CA LYS A 33 -3.25 8.26 6.67
C LYS A 33 -4.63 8.09 7.32
N VAL A 34 -5.56 9.01 7.08
CA VAL A 34 -6.91 8.93 7.64
C VAL A 34 -7.68 7.77 7.03
N ASP A 35 -7.51 7.53 5.74
CA ASP A 35 -8.17 6.45 5.02
C ASP A 35 -7.15 5.43 4.52
N VAL A 36 -7.44 4.15 4.76
CA VAL A 36 -6.57 3.04 4.31
C VAL A 36 -6.48 3.02 2.79
N LYS A 37 -7.55 3.43 2.08
CA LYS A 37 -7.53 3.50 0.61
C LYS A 37 -6.51 4.52 0.11
N ASP A 38 -6.40 5.68 0.73
CA ASP A 38 -5.44 6.72 0.33
C ASP A 38 -4.00 6.25 0.56
N VAL A 39 -3.73 5.53 1.65
CA VAL A 39 -2.42 4.91 1.90
C VAL A 39 -2.09 3.89 0.82
N ILE A 40 -3.04 3.00 0.50
CA ILE A 40 -2.87 1.96 -0.52
C ILE A 40 -2.66 2.59 -1.91
N VAL A 41 -3.45 3.60 -2.28
CA VAL A 41 -3.26 4.31 -3.54
C VAL A 41 -1.87 4.97 -3.59
N ALA A 42 -1.45 5.65 -2.53
CA ALA A 42 -0.14 6.29 -2.50
C ALA A 42 1.02 5.28 -2.60
N LEU A 43 0.91 4.14 -1.93
CA LEU A 43 1.88 3.05 -2.03
C LEU A 43 1.94 2.46 -3.44
N HIS A 44 0.80 2.40 -4.14
CA HIS A 44 0.72 1.93 -5.52
C HIS A 44 1.26 2.96 -6.52
N GLU A 45 0.97 4.24 -6.32
CA GLU A 45 1.53 5.34 -7.11
C GLU A 45 3.07 5.36 -7.03
N GLU A 46 3.63 5.06 -5.86
CA GLU A 46 5.08 4.95 -5.67
C GLU A 46 5.65 3.59 -6.18
N GLY A 47 4.79 2.66 -6.62
CA GLY A 47 5.18 1.35 -7.12
C GLY A 47 5.67 0.37 -6.05
N LEU A 48 5.38 0.63 -4.77
CA LEU A 48 5.76 -0.22 -3.64
C LEU A 48 4.83 -1.44 -3.49
N ILE A 49 3.59 -1.28 -3.93
CA ILE A 49 2.59 -2.35 -3.96
C ILE A 49 1.90 -2.38 -5.32
N ASN A 50 1.36 -3.54 -5.68
CA ASN A 50 0.50 -3.71 -6.83
C ASN A 50 -0.95 -3.88 -6.37
N ILE A 51 -1.90 -3.25 -7.05
CA ILE A 51 -3.33 -3.38 -6.74
C ILE A 51 -4.01 -4.03 -7.94
N GLU A 52 -4.71 -5.14 -7.71
CA GLU A 52 -5.56 -5.81 -8.71
C GLU A 52 -7.00 -5.86 -8.19
N GLU A 53 -7.98 -5.55 -9.04
CA GLU A 53 -9.40 -5.67 -8.71
C GLU A 53 -9.86 -7.12 -9.00
N ILE A 54 -10.61 -7.72 -8.07
CA ILE A 54 -11.10 -9.11 -8.15
C ILE A 54 -12.60 -9.17 -8.41
#